data_AF-A0A842JYD5-F1
#
_entry.id   AF-A0A842JYD5-F1
#
_cell.length_a   1.000
_cell.length_b   1.000
_cell.length_c   1.000
_cell.angle_alpha   90.00
_cell.angle_beta   90.00
_cell.angle_gamma   90.00
#
_symmetry.space_group_name_H-M   'P 1'
#
loop_
_entity.id
_entity.type
_entity.pdbx_description
1 polymer ?
#
loop_
_entity_poly.entity_id
_entity_poly.type
_entity_poly.pdbx_seq_one_letter_code
_entity_poly.pdbx_strand_id
1 'polypeptide(L)'
;MLTHRRRTVLVSVLVLVSGVVAACQTMSPHAVPEQASTSTPEAAAAPPPQGTPDWRIANLGSEHAIEGYADQTSVTPGQPLHLYVSTTARTFTVTAYRIGNYLGSEARQVWRSDPHPGSQQPAAAVKPSTNTITAQWQPTLTVDTKGWDPGDYLLRLDGDTGVGRFVPVTVRTPSNAGRIVVVNAVTTWQAYNRWGGYSLYDSPSGKKSERSRAVSFDRPYQSDTMQGAGDFLYFEMPFLLFAERSGRPLGYVTDVDLHADPHLLDGAAAVITLGHDEYWSANMRNNVTAARDQGVNLAFLGGNEMYRHIRFEDSPVGANRVEVDYKSFDEDPASRTHPLDATQEWRSSPNPRPESVILGNYYQCNPVTADMVVSDAKNWLLDGIVADRQKLPGMVGNEYAQIDLDVPTPRPIEALFHSPLTCQGKTGFADASYYTTPSGAAVFSTGTQWWICGLDPGCTKPGTAAPEVVRIISAITTRLLDAYAAGPAGATHPAVDNLVRVGIPGATPLTAPILPAALVPN
;
A
#
# COMPACT_ATOMS: atom_id res chain seq x y z
N MET A 1 -97.53 32.21 -4.05
CA MET A 1 -97.38 31.08 -5.00
C MET A 1 -95.94 31.06 -5.51
N LEU A 2 -95.48 29.90 -5.99
CA LEU A 2 -94.23 29.55 -6.69
C LEU A 2 -93.02 30.52 -6.74
N THR A 3 -91.82 29.94 -6.53
CA THR A 3 -90.49 30.38 -7.04
C THR A 3 -89.97 31.74 -6.54
N HIS A 4 -88.67 32.01 -6.31
CA HIS A 4 -87.44 31.42 -6.87
C HIS A 4 -86.20 31.88 -6.06
N ARG A 5 -85.07 31.17 -6.22
CA ARG A 5 -83.66 31.60 -6.00
C ARG A 5 -83.19 32.10 -4.61
N ARG A 6 -82.09 31.50 -4.14
CA ARG A 6 -81.29 31.93 -2.98
C ARG A 6 -80.75 33.36 -3.16
N ARG A 7 -80.61 34.12 -2.07
CA ARG A 7 -79.83 35.37 -1.97
C ARG A 7 -78.75 35.25 -0.90
N THR A 8 -77.63 35.93 -1.13
CA THR A 8 -76.44 35.97 -0.25
C THR A 8 -76.34 37.33 0.45
N VAL A 9 -75.88 37.36 1.70
CA VAL A 9 -75.38 38.54 2.45
C VAL A 9 -74.25 37.99 3.36
N LEU A 10 -72.96 38.35 3.25
CA LEU A 10 -72.25 39.61 3.60
C LEU A 10 -72.35 39.93 5.11
N VAL A 11 -71.31 40.31 5.87
CA VAL A 11 -70.41 41.50 5.86
C VAL A 11 -69.24 41.23 6.86
N SER A 12 -67.98 41.66 6.74
CA SER A 12 -67.14 42.08 5.59
C SER A 12 -65.72 41.49 5.77
N VAL A 13 -64.57 42.12 6.08
CA VAL A 13 -64.01 43.49 6.29
C VAL A 13 -62.54 43.38 5.80
N LEU A 14 -62.05 44.00 4.72
CA LEU A 14 -61.89 45.41 4.30
C LEU A 14 -60.49 45.99 4.67
N VAL A 15 -59.67 46.18 3.62
CA VAL A 15 -58.47 47.06 3.55
C VAL A 15 -58.52 47.76 2.18
N LEU A 16 -58.09 49.02 2.10
CA LEU A 16 -58.21 49.85 0.87
C LEU A 16 -57.01 49.75 -0.08
N VAL A 17 -57.23 50.24 -1.32
CA VAL A 17 -56.28 50.25 -2.44
C VAL A 17 -55.90 51.69 -2.81
N SER A 18 -54.59 51.92 -3.03
CA SER A 18 -53.97 52.98 -3.84
C SER A 18 -52.49 52.61 -4.07
N GLY A 19 -51.83 52.85 -5.21
CA GLY A 19 -52.31 53.42 -6.47
C GLY A 19 -51.27 54.34 -7.14
N VAL A 20 -50.14 53.79 -7.65
CA VAL A 20 -49.05 54.58 -8.29
C VAL A 20 -48.50 53.85 -9.52
N VAL A 21 -48.09 54.62 -10.55
CA VAL A 21 -47.53 54.14 -11.83
C VAL A 21 -45.99 54.18 -11.81
N ALA A 22 -45.35 53.35 -12.63
CA ALA A 22 -43.91 53.10 -12.62
C ALA A 22 -43.02 54.31 -12.94
N ALA A 23 -41.82 54.30 -12.35
CA ALA A 23 -40.65 55.03 -12.82
C ALA A 23 -39.44 54.08 -12.78
N CYS A 24 -38.72 53.93 -13.89
CA CYS A 24 -37.47 53.17 -13.90
C CYS A 24 -36.36 53.98 -13.23
N GLN A 25 -35.76 53.43 -12.17
CA GLN A 25 -34.48 53.90 -11.63
C GLN A 25 -33.50 52.73 -11.58
N THR A 26 -32.31 52.92 -12.16
CA THR A 26 -31.23 51.95 -12.14
C THR A 26 -30.58 51.92 -10.75
N MET A 27 -30.97 50.98 -9.90
CA MET A 27 -30.27 50.77 -8.64
C MET A 27 -28.89 50.17 -8.88
N SER A 28 -27.85 50.83 -8.37
CA SER A 28 -26.51 50.26 -8.28
C SER A 28 -26.54 49.03 -7.36
N PRO A 29 -25.78 47.95 -7.68
CA PRO A 29 -25.71 46.77 -6.83
C PRO A 29 -25.20 47.18 -5.44
N HIS A 30 -25.96 46.84 -4.40
CA HIS A 30 -25.47 46.99 -3.03
C HIS A 30 -24.37 45.96 -2.81
N ALA A 31 -23.20 46.42 -2.34
CA ALA A 31 -22.14 45.53 -1.91
C ALA A 31 -22.65 44.67 -0.75
N VAL A 32 -22.62 43.36 -0.90
CA VAL A 32 -22.77 42.43 0.23
C VAL A 32 -21.60 42.69 1.18
N PRO A 33 -21.82 42.77 2.51
CA PRO A 33 -20.72 42.89 3.45
C PRO A 33 -19.82 41.66 3.31
N GLU A 34 -18.60 41.88 2.83
CA GLU A 34 -17.58 40.84 2.73
C GLU A 34 -17.25 40.36 4.15
N GLN A 35 -17.78 39.19 4.52
CA GLN A 35 -17.32 38.50 5.71
C GLN A 35 -15.89 38.07 5.46
N ALA A 36 -14.95 38.90 5.90
CA ALA A 36 -13.53 38.61 5.85
C ALA A 36 -13.29 37.25 6.50
N SER A 37 -13.02 36.24 5.67
CA SER A 37 -12.62 34.92 6.12
C SER A 37 -11.28 35.07 6.83
N THR A 38 -11.32 35.11 8.16
CA THR A 38 -10.12 35.03 8.99
C THR A 38 -9.56 33.63 8.86
N SER A 39 -8.82 33.39 7.77
CA SER A 39 -7.88 32.31 7.67
C SER A 39 -6.86 32.49 8.79
N THR A 40 -7.09 31.79 9.90
CA THR A 40 -6.05 31.53 10.90
C THR A 40 -4.83 31.06 10.12
N PRO A 41 -3.66 31.72 10.23
CA PRO A 41 -2.47 31.26 9.56
C PRO A 41 -2.22 29.83 9.98
N GLU A 42 -2.15 28.92 9.00
CA GLU A 42 -1.77 27.54 9.26
C GLU A 42 -0.44 27.56 10.02
N ALA A 43 -0.46 27.05 11.25
CA ALA A 43 0.65 27.21 12.17
C ALA A 43 1.86 26.47 11.58
N ALA A 44 2.82 27.24 11.04
CA ALA A 44 3.93 26.72 10.26
C ALA A 44 4.54 25.50 10.96
N ALA A 45 4.43 24.34 10.31
CA ALA A 45 4.69 23.05 10.93
C ALA A 45 6.06 23.07 11.62
N ALA A 46 6.09 22.60 12.88
CA ALA A 46 7.33 22.57 13.64
C ALA A 46 8.40 21.82 12.82
N PRO A 47 9.63 22.36 12.72
CA PRO A 47 10.66 21.73 11.90
C PRO A 47 10.90 20.29 12.37
N PRO A 48 11.07 19.33 11.45
CA PRO A 48 11.18 17.92 11.82
C PRO A 48 12.33 17.71 12.83
N PRO A 49 12.20 16.77 13.78
CA PRO A 49 13.22 16.60 14.80
C PRO A 49 14.57 16.20 14.20
N GLN A 50 15.66 16.48 14.93
CA GLN A 50 17.01 16.15 14.51
C GLN A 50 17.15 14.63 14.31
N GLY A 51 17.61 14.24 13.12
CA GLY A 51 17.85 12.85 12.76
C GLY A 51 19.18 12.33 13.31
N THR A 52 19.31 11.01 13.36
CA THR A 52 20.54 10.33 13.76
C THR A 52 21.28 9.87 12.50
N PRO A 53 22.48 10.41 12.18
CA PRO A 53 23.31 9.87 11.11
C PRO A 53 23.79 8.45 11.45
N ASP A 54 24.47 7.79 10.51
CA ASP A 54 25.15 6.51 10.74
C ASP A 54 24.24 5.37 11.23
N TRP A 55 22.95 5.43 10.88
CA TRP A 55 21.95 4.39 11.17
C TRP A 55 22.06 3.18 10.23
N ARG A 56 22.54 3.38 8.99
CA ARG A 56 22.75 2.31 7.99
C ARG A 56 23.87 1.35 8.44
N ILE A 57 23.79 0.08 8.04
CA ILE A 57 24.82 -0.93 8.37
C ILE A 57 26.07 -0.67 7.52
N ALA A 58 27.22 -0.48 8.16
CA ALA A 58 28.51 -0.30 7.46
C ALA A 58 29.20 -1.63 7.08
N ASN A 59 28.84 -2.74 7.75
CA ASN A 59 29.45 -4.06 7.57
C ASN A 59 28.43 -5.16 7.94
N LEU A 60 28.03 -5.97 6.96
CA LEU A 60 27.05 -7.06 7.13
C LEU A 60 27.67 -8.34 7.74
N GLY A 61 29.01 -8.42 7.82
CA GLY A 61 29.73 -9.62 8.23
C GLY A 61 29.63 -10.78 7.24
N SER A 62 29.95 -11.99 7.70
CA SER A 62 29.55 -13.21 7.01
C SER A 62 28.07 -13.51 7.24
N GLU A 63 27.53 -14.46 6.49
CA GLU A 63 26.30 -15.15 6.90
C GLU A 63 26.46 -15.72 8.34
N HIS A 64 25.37 -15.72 9.10
CA HIS A 64 25.30 -16.10 10.52
C HIS A 64 26.26 -15.38 11.51
N ALA A 65 26.90 -14.27 11.12
CA ALA A 65 27.77 -13.51 12.04
C ALA A 65 26.98 -12.80 13.15
N ILE A 66 25.87 -12.15 12.78
CA ILE A 66 24.80 -11.70 13.66
C ILE A 66 23.51 -11.76 12.85
N GLU A 67 22.39 -12.13 13.49
CA GLU A 67 21.06 -12.24 12.88
C GLU A 67 19.97 -12.36 13.95
N GLY A 68 18.75 -11.95 13.62
CA GLY A 68 17.63 -11.95 14.56
C GLY A 68 16.26 -11.76 13.92
N TYR A 69 15.23 -11.95 14.72
CA TYR A 69 13.83 -11.70 14.37
C TYR A 69 13.02 -11.31 15.63
N ALA A 70 11.80 -10.79 15.42
CA ALA A 70 10.85 -10.45 16.49
C ALA A 70 9.69 -11.45 16.54
N ASP A 71 9.08 -11.62 17.73
CA ASP A 71 7.86 -12.43 17.94
C ASP A 71 6.64 -11.96 17.13
N GLN A 72 6.65 -10.71 16.66
CA GLN A 72 5.55 -10.04 15.95
C GLN A 72 6.11 -9.20 14.80
N THR A 73 5.33 -9.04 13.71
CA THR A 73 5.63 -8.11 12.61
C THR A 73 5.29 -6.66 12.98
N SER A 74 4.26 -6.48 13.82
CA SER A 74 3.84 -5.18 14.33
C SER A 74 3.41 -5.21 15.79
N VAL A 75 3.53 -4.08 16.49
CA VAL A 75 3.07 -3.89 17.87
C VAL A 75 2.36 -2.54 18.02
N THR A 76 1.49 -2.40 19.02
CA THR A 76 0.92 -1.09 19.40
C THR A 76 1.91 -0.27 20.25
N PRO A 77 1.81 1.07 20.29
CA PRO A 77 2.67 1.91 21.14
C PRO A 77 2.63 1.49 22.62
N GLY A 78 3.78 1.09 23.18
CA GLY A 78 3.88 0.60 24.56
C GLY A 78 3.59 -0.89 24.76
N GLN A 79 3.28 -1.64 23.69
CA GLN A 79 3.27 -3.09 23.71
C GLN A 79 4.70 -3.62 23.51
N PRO A 80 5.22 -4.47 24.42
CA PRO A 80 6.55 -5.03 24.29
C PRO A 80 6.61 -6.08 23.16
N LEU A 81 7.84 -6.32 22.67
CA LEU A 81 8.17 -7.42 21.78
C LEU A 81 9.41 -8.17 22.27
N HIS A 82 9.47 -9.46 21.98
CA HIS A 82 10.66 -10.29 22.22
C HIS A 82 11.53 -10.39 20.96
N LEU A 83 12.83 -10.13 21.13
CA LEU A 83 13.84 -10.35 20.11
C LEU A 83 14.57 -11.67 20.34
N TYR A 84 14.77 -12.40 19.26
CA TYR A 84 15.55 -13.64 19.18
C TYR A 84 16.82 -13.31 18.39
N VAL A 85 18.00 -13.53 18.96
CA VAL A 85 19.28 -13.15 18.34
C VAL A 85 20.27 -14.31 18.40
N SER A 86 20.91 -14.59 17.27
CA SER A 86 22.05 -15.50 17.15
C SER A 86 23.27 -14.72 16.65
N THR A 87 24.44 -14.94 17.25
CA THR A 87 25.67 -14.25 16.85
C THR A 87 26.95 -15.00 17.22
N THR A 88 28.00 -14.79 16.42
CA THR A 88 29.39 -15.19 16.71
C THR A 88 30.15 -14.15 17.54
N ALA A 89 29.59 -12.93 17.70
CA ALA A 89 30.15 -11.88 18.55
C ALA A 89 30.09 -12.27 20.03
N ARG A 90 31.00 -11.73 20.85
CA ARG A 90 31.04 -11.99 22.31
C ARG A 90 29.99 -11.17 23.05
N THR A 91 29.72 -9.97 22.57
CA THR A 91 28.60 -9.12 22.99
C THR A 91 27.98 -8.42 21.78
N PHE A 92 26.75 -7.96 21.94
CA PHE A 92 26.08 -7.12 20.95
C PHE A 92 25.23 -6.05 21.64
N THR A 93 24.83 -5.02 20.90
CA THR A 93 23.85 -4.01 21.31
C THR A 93 22.73 -3.92 20.30
N VAL A 94 21.52 -3.59 20.74
CA VAL A 94 20.38 -3.32 19.87
C VAL A 94 20.09 -1.82 19.89
N THR A 95 19.93 -1.19 18.72
CA THR A 95 19.57 0.23 18.57
C THR A 95 18.30 0.34 17.75
N ALA A 96 17.23 0.88 18.32
CA ALA A 96 15.98 1.08 17.61
C ALA A 96 15.96 2.45 16.93
N TYR A 97 15.80 2.43 15.61
CA TYR A 97 15.66 3.63 14.78
C TYR A 97 14.24 3.71 14.24
N ARG A 98 13.50 4.79 14.54
CA ARG A 98 12.27 5.13 13.80
C ARG A 98 12.71 5.68 12.46
N ILE A 99 12.28 5.08 11.36
CA ILE A 99 12.55 5.56 10.00
C ILE A 99 11.56 6.69 9.67
N GLY A 100 11.97 7.69 8.89
CA GLY A 100 11.14 8.87 8.64
C GLY A 100 11.86 10.14 8.23
N ASN A 101 11.11 11.22 8.14
CA ASN A 101 11.58 12.54 7.73
C ASN A 101 12.18 13.33 8.90
N TYR A 102 13.51 13.30 9.02
CA TYR A 102 14.25 14.03 10.05
C TYR A 102 15.25 15.03 9.46
N LEU A 103 15.66 16.04 10.24
CA LEU A 103 16.72 16.94 9.81
C LEU A 103 18.06 16.19 9.73
N GLY A 104 18.65 16.14 8.54
CA GLY A 104 19.97 15.54 8.30
C GLY A 104 20.04 14.01 8.36
N SER A 105 18.91 13.30 8.47
CA SER A 105 18.89 11.83 8.37
C SER A 105 17.51 11.30 7.95
N GLU A 106 17.49 10.06 7.50
CA GLU A 106 16.30 9.26 7.15
C GLU A 106 15.76 8.46 8.36
N ALA A 107 16.42 8.60 9.51
CA ALA A 107 16.10 7.87 10.73
C ALA A 107 16.42 8.67 12.00
N ARG A 108 15.76 8.31 13.11
CA ARG A 108 16.03 8.82 14.46
C ARG A 108 16.17 7.66 15.43
N GLN A 109 17.28 7.58 16.14
CA GLN A 109 17.45 6.66 17.27
C GLN A 109 16.45 7.05 18.38
N VAL A 110 15.56 6.12 18.74
CA VAL A 110 14.62 6.30 19.86
C VAL A 110 15.06 5.59 21.14
N TRP A 111 15.81 4.49 21.00
CA TRP A 111 16.18 3.60 22.09
C TRP A 111 17.45 2.82 21.74
N ARG A 112 18.21 2.43 22.76
CA ARG A 112 19.39 1.55 22.63
C ARG A 112 19.53 0.70 23.89
N SER A 113 19.91 -0.56 23.73
CA SER A 113 20.16 -1.48 24.84
C SER A 113 21.53 -1.24 25.49
N ASP A 114 21.69 -1.75 26.70
CA ASP A 114 23.01 -2.10 27.23
C ASP A 114 23.65 -3.24 26.38
N PRO A 115 24.97 -3.49 26.50
CA PRO A 115 25.61 -4.63 25.84
C PRO A 115 25.12 -5.98 26.38
N HIS A 116 24.49 -6.79 25.53
CA HIS A 116 24.07 -8.15 25.85
C HIS A 116 25.18 -9.18 25.53
N PRO A 117 25.30 -10.28 26.29
CA PRO A 117 26.15 -11.41 25.91
C PRO A 117 25.72 -12.01 24.57
N GLY A 118 26.67 -12.25 23.67
CA GLY A 118 26.41 -12.93 22.40
C GLY A 118 26.33 -14.45 22.60
N SER A 119 25.49 -15.10 21.79
CA SER A 119 25.34 -16.56 21.77
C SER A 119 24.94 -17.03 20.38
N GLN A 120 25.46 -18.18 19.97
CA GLN A 120 24.92 -18.90 18.81
C GLN A 120 23.70 -19.71 19.27
N GLN A 121 22.56 -19.45 18.63
CA GLN A 121 21.34 -20.24 18.81
C GLN A 121 21.35 -21.46 17.85
N PRO A 122 20.43 -22.45 18.00
CA PRO A 122 20.40 -23.63 17.13
C PRO A 122 20.28 -23.32 15.64
N ALA A 123 20.82 -24.20 14.79
CA ALA A 123 20.68 -24.09 13.33
C ALA A 123 19.21 -24.18 12.87
N ALA A 124 18.95 -23.71 11.65
CA ALA A 124 17.62 -23.73 11.02
C ALA A 124 16.99 -25.14 10.99
N ALA A 125 15.72 -25.24 11.39
CA ALA A 125 14.96 -26.47 11.40
C ALA A 125 13.94 -26.52 10.24
N VAL A 126 13.89 -27.64 9.52
CA VAL A 126 12.98 -27.87 8.37
C VAL A 126 11.78 -28.71 8.81
N LYS A 127 10.55 -28.25 8.55
CA LYS A 127 9.29 -29.03 8.62
C LYS A 127 9.13 -29.83 7.31
N PRO A 128 9.40 -31.15 7.25
CA PRO A 128 9.61 -31.84 5.96
C PRO A 128 8.36 -32.00 5.10
N SER A 129 7.15 -31.84 5.66
CA SER A 129 5.89 -31.93 4.91
C SER A 129 5.59 -30.71 4.04
N THR A 130 6.28 -29.59 4.29
CA THR A 130 6.03 -28.28 3.66
C THR A 130 7.33 -27.54 3.31
N ASN A 131 8.49 -28.13 3.62
CA ASN A 131 9.82 -27.50 3.57
C ASN A 131 9.86 -26.11 4.23
N THR A 132 9.10 -25.93 5.32
CA THR A 132 9.09 -24.67 6.09
C THR A 132 10.32 -24.58 6.96
N ILE A 133 11.05 -23.48 6.85
CA ILE A 133 12.15 -23.14 7.75
C ILE A 133 11.62 -22.42 8.99
N THR A 134 12.17 -22.81 10.15
CA THR A 134 12.01 -22.11 11.44
C THR A 134 13.37 -22.00 12.15
N ALA A 135 13.55 -20.92 12.90
CA ALA A 135 14.64 -20.73 13.85
C ALA A 135 14.13 -21.13 15.25
N GLN A 136 14.57 -22.27 15.78
CA GLN A 136 14.10 -22.77 17.09
C GLN A 136 14.86 -22.10 18.25
N TRP A 137 14.87 -20.77 18.25
CA TRP A 137 15.68 -19.94 19.14
C TRP A 137 14.92 -19.59 20.42
N GLN A 138 15.66 -19.22 21.47
CA GLN A 138 15.07 -18.71 22.70
C GLN A 138 15.03 -17.17 22.70
N PRO A 139 14.02 -16.53 23.32
CA PRO A 139 13.99 -15.08 23.50
C PRO A 139 15.27 -14.59 24.16
N THR A 140 15.91 -13.59 23.55
CA THR A 140 17.23 -13.06 23.99
C THR A 140 17.08 -11.77 24.79
N LEU A 141 16.14 -10.91 24.41
CA LEU A 141 15.75 -9.72 25.17
C LEU A 141 14.30 -9.31 24.86
N THR A 142 13.70 -8.52 25.76
CA THR A 142 12.43 -7.83 25.53
C THR A 142 12.70 -6.36 25.26
N VAL A 143 12.06 -5.79 24.25
CA VAL A 143 12.14 -4.35 23.94
C VAL A 143 10.83 -3.69 24.39
N ASP A 144 10.94 -2.67 25.23
CA ASP A 144 9.82 -1.82 25.63
C ASP A 144 9.63 -0.69 24.59
N THR A 145 8.45 -0.63 23.98
CA THR A 145 8.07 0.39 22.97
C THR A 145 7.34 1.58 23.58
N LYS A 146 7.34 1.72 24.90
CA LYS A 146 6.67 2.82 25.61
C LYS A 146 7.20 4.18 25.17
N GLY A 147 6.32 5.00 24.60
CA GLY A 147 6.66 6.31 24.05
C GLY A 147 7.27 6.28 22.65
N TRP A 148 7.17 5.15 21.94
CA TRP A 148 7.45 5.07 20.51
C TRP A 148 6.21 5.56 19.74
N ASP A 149 6.39 6.53 18.85
CA ASP A 149 5.33 7.02 17.95
C ASP A 149 5.00 5.95 16.88
N PRO A 150 3.76 5.86 16.37
CA PRO A 150 3.46 5.00 15.24
C PRO A 150 4.35 5.29 14.02
N GLY A 151 4.72 4.24 13.28
CA GLY A 151 5.71 4.31 12.20
C GLY A 151 6.53 3.03 12.09
N ASP A 152 7.44 3.00 11.13
CA ASP A 152 8.27 1.83 10.88
C ASP A 152 9.65 1.95 11.51
N TYR A 153 10.11 0.85 12.11
CA TYR A 153 11.31 0.79 12.92
C TYR A 153 12.28 -0.27 12.40
N LEU A 154 13.55 0.09 12.34
CA LEU A 154 14.64 -0.86 12.15
C LEU A 154 15.44 -0.97 13.45
N LEU A 155 15.36 -2.14 14.08
CA LEU A 155 16.14 -2.46 15.26
C LEU A 155 17.48 -3.03 14.79
N ARG A 156 18.53 -2.21 14.83
CA ARG A 156 19.86 -2.61 14.39
C ARG A 156 20.59 -3.38 15.49
N LEU A 157 20.96 -4.62 15.19
CA LEU A 157 21.86 -5.45 15.99
C LEU A 157 23.29 -5.07 15.60
N ASP A 158 24.11 -4.65 16.57
CA ASP A 158 25.53 -4.29 16.41
C ASP A 158 26.40 -5.22 17.27
N GLY A 159 27.21 -6.09 16.67
CA GLY A 159 28.12 -7.00 17.38
C GLY A 159 29.48 -6.37 17.73
N ASP A 160 30.17 -6.90 18.76
CA ASP A 160 31.48 -6.37 19.22
C ASP A 160 32.63 -6.52 18.21
N THR A 161 32.41 -7.25 17.12
CA THR A 161 33.28 -7.37 15.95
C THR A 161 32.99 -6.33 14.86
N GLY A 162 32.02 -5.43 15.07
CA GLY A 162 31.64 -4.38 14.11
C GLY A 162 30.81 -4.88 12.92
N VAL A 163 30.13 -6.03 13.06
CA VAL A 163 29.13 -6.55 12.11
C VAL A 163 27.73 -6.13 12.56
N GLY A 164 26.80 -5.95 11.61
CA GLY A 164 25.42 -5.57 11.95
C GLY A 164 24.31 -6.16 11.07
N ARG A 165 23.09 -6.12 11.63
CA ARG A 165 21.82 -6.53 11.00
C ARG A 165 20.70 -5.60 11.38
N PHE A 166 19.64 -5.56 10.58
CA PHE A 166 18.35 -5.04 11.01
C PHE A 166 17.40 -6.18 11.43
N VAL A 167 16.41 -5.82 12.23
CA VAL A 167 15.13 -6.51 12.42
C VAL A 167 14.04 -5.45 12.24
N PRO A 168 13.12 -5.59 11.27
CA PRO A 168 12.06 -4.61 11.02
C PRO A 168 10.86 -4.88 11.94
N VAL A 169 10.23 -3.81 12.42
CA VAL A 169 8.97 -3.84 13.19
C VAL A 169 8.16 -2.59 12.86
N THR A 170 6.87 -2.74 12.56
CA THR A 170 5.93 -1.61 12.48
C THR A 170 5.32 -1.33 13.85
N VAL A 171 5.42 -0.10 14.37
CA VAL A 171 4.56 0.34 15.48
C VAL A 171 3.23 0.77 14.87
N ARG A 172 2.24 -0.11 14.96
CA ARG A 172 0.95 0.03 14.28
C ARG A 172 0.15 1.19 14.87
N THR A 173 -0.57 1.92 14.02
CA THR A 173 -1.37 3.07 14.44
C THR A 173 -2.65 2.63 15.16
N PRO A 174 -2.92 3.05 16.42
CA PRO A 174 -4.08 2.57 17.20
C PRO A 174 -5.47 2.97 16.68
N SER A 175 -5.56 3.93 15.76
CA SER A 175 -6.80 4.27 15.05
C SER A 175 -6.48 5.00 13.75
N ASN A 176 -7.02 4.47 12.65
CA ASN A 176 -6.77 4.97 11.31
C ASN A 176 -7.80 6.00 10.81
N ALA A 177 -8.75 6.39 11.66
CA ALA A 177 -9.75 7.41 11.36
C ALA A 177 -9.13 8.72 10.83
N GLY A 178 -9.52 9.13 9.61
CA GLY A 178 -9.00 10.31 8.93
C GLY A 178 -7.56 10.21 8.42
N ARG A 179 -6.97 9.01 8.37
CA ARG A 179 -5.56 8.80 7.97
C ARG A 179 -5.40 8.20 6.59
N ILE A 180 -4.24 8.47 5.98
CA ILE A 180 -3.70 7.66 4.88
C ILE A 180 -2.91 6.52 5.51
N VAL A 181 -3.40 5.29 5.37
CA VAL A 181 -2.80 4.08 5.96
C VAL A 181 -1.76 3.51 5.01
N VAL A 182 -0.51 3.46 5.47
CA VAL A 182 0.62 2.81 4.79
C VAL A 182 0.68 1.35 5.21
N VAL A 183 0.70 0.44 4.24
CA VAL A 183 0.75 -1.02 4.44
C VAL A 183 2.14 -1.53 4.06
N ASN A 184 2.85 -2.12 5.02
CA ASN A 184 4.12 -2.82 4.77
C ASN A 184 3.85 -4.27 4.33
N ALA A 185 4.44 -4.71 3.19
CA ALA A 185 4.16 -6.00 2.55
C ALA A 185 5.02 -7.15 3.13
N VAL A 186 4.98 -7.34 4.45
CA VAL A 186 5.84 -8.28 5.19
C VAL A 186 5.66 -9.75 4.79
N THR A 187 4.50 -10.14 4.26
CA THR A 187 4.28 -11.45 3.60
C THR A 187 5.15 -11.58 2.35
N THR A 188 5.12 -10.59 1.45
CA THR A 188 5.97 -10.58 0.26
C THR A 188 7.45 -10.65 0.62
N TRP A 189 7.90 -9.93 1.66
CA TRP A 189 9.28 -10.04 2.14
C TRP A 189 9.60 -11.48 2.63
N GLN A 190 8.65 -12.16 3.26
CA GLN A 190 8.87 -13.49 3.87
C GLN A 190 8.68 -14.66 2.89
N ALA A 191 7.86 -14.48 1.87
CA ALA A 191 7.73 -15.33 0.69
C ALA A 191 9.06 -15.42 -0.09
N TYR A 192 9.76 -14.30 -0.25
CA TYR A 192 11.06 -14.21 -0.93
C TYR A 192 12.28 -14.46 -0.02
N ASN A 193 12.11 -14.51 1.29
CA ASN A 193 13.19 -14.79 2.22
C ASN A 193 13.71 -16.24 2.08
N ARG A 194 14.98 -16.39 1.69
CA ARG A 194 15.68 -17.69 1.55
C ARG A 194 16.48 -18.10 2.80
N TRP A 195 16.33 -17.43 3.95
CA TRP A 195 17.04 -17.80 5.18
C TRP A 195 16.77 -19.28 5.55
N GLY A 196 17.83 -20.04 5.78
CA GLY A 196 17.78 -21.51 5.95
C GLY A 196 17.69 -22.31 4.64
N GLY A 197 17.86 -21.68 3.48
CA GLY A 197 17.99 -22.33 2.17
C GLY A 197 16.68 -22.56 1.39
N TYR A 198 15.52 -22.15 1.91
CA TYR A 198 14.24 -22.27 1.22
C TYR A 198 13.40 -20.98 1.32
N SER A 199 12.58 -20.75 0.30
CA SER A 199 11.59 -19.67 0.18
C SER A 199 10.32 -20.22 -0.53
N LEU A 200 9.30 -19.38 -0.76
CA LEU A 200 8.17 -19.73 -1.64
C LEU A 200 8.54 -19.76 -3.14
N TYR A 201 9.82 -19.66 -3.48
CA TYR A 201 10.36 -19.82 -4.85
C TYR A 201 11.55 -20.81 -4.93
N ASP A 202 12.37 -20.89 -3.90
CA ASP A 202 13.70 -21.53 -3.92
C ASP A 202 13.79 -22.77 -3.02
N SER A 203 14.76 -23.62 -3.34
CA SER A 203 15.17 -24.78 -2.56
C SER A 203 16.68 -25.02 -2.74
N PRO A 204 17.35 -25.74 -1.81
CA PRO A 204 18.79 -26.01 -1.91
C PRO A 204 19.21 -26.84 -3.14
N SER A 205 18.25 -27.51 -3.80
CA SER A 205 18.46 -28.25 -5.05
C SER A 205 18.24 -27.41 -6.31
N GLY A 206 17.80 -26.15 -6.18
CA GLY A 206 17.41 -25.27 -7.29
C GLY A 206 16.10 -25.66 -7.98
N LYS A 207 15.38 -26.67 -7.51
CA LYS A 207 14.14 -27.16 -8.14
C LYS A 207 12.92 -26.47 -7.53
N LYS A 208 12.12 -25.84 -8.39
CA LYS A 208 10.82 -25.23 -8.03
C LYS A 208 9.74 -26.24 -7.57
N SER A 209 9.93 -27.53 -7.77
CA SER A 209 9.08 -28.56 -7.15
C SER A 209 9.34 -28.72 -5.64
N GLU A 210 10.58 -28.49 -5.20
CA GLU A 210 11.07 -28.77 -3.84
C GLU A 210 11.12 -27.51 -2.95
N ARG A 211 10.70 -26.34 -3.45
CA ARG A 211 10.55 -25.08 -2.68
C ARG A 211 9.49 -25.17 -1.58
N SER A 212 9.52 -24.26 -0.60
CA SER A 212 8.58 -24.24 0.53
C SER A 212 7.13 -24.11 0.06
N ARG A 213 6.22 -24.90 0.65
CA ARG A 213 4.77 -24.72 0.57
C ARG A 213 4.22 -23.82 1.70
N ALA A 214 5.04 -23.55 2.70
CA ALA A 214 4.77 -22.55 3.73
C ALA A 214 6.09 -21.98 4.29
N VAL A 215 6.12 -20.70 4.65
CA VAL A 215 7.24 -19.99 5.28
C VAL A 215 6.79 -19.44 6.63
N SER A 216 7.70 -19.27 7.59
CA SER A 216 7.37 -18.74 8.92
C SER A 216 8.02 -17.38 9.16
N PHE A 217 7.38 -16.54 9.98
CA PHE A 217 7.98 -15.33 10.56
C PHE A 217 8.95 -15.62 11.71
N ASP A 218 9.00 -16.87 12.21
CA ASP A 218 9.94 -17.31 13.24
C ASP A 218 11.33 -17.63 12.64
N ARG A 219 11.88 -16.68 11.88
CA ARG A 219 13.23 -16.73 11.30
C ARG A 219 13.71 -15.32 10.89
N PRO A 220 15.03 -15.04 10.91
CA PRO A 220 15.59 -13.82 10.34
C PRO A 220 15.26 -13.63 8.85
N TYR A 221 15.22 -12.39 8.38
CA TYR A 221 15.28 -12.06 6.95
C TYR A 221 16.70 -12.27 6.40
N GLN A 222 16.81 -12.64 5.12
CA GLN A 222 18.08 -13.07 4.50
C GLN A 222 19.19 -12.00 4.49
N SER A 223 20.43 -12.51 4.44
CA SER A 223 21.64 -11.72 4.63
C SER A 223 21.93 -10.71 3.52
N ASP A 224 21.86 -11.17 2.26
CA ASP A 224 22.59 -10.62 1.12
C ASP A 224 21.90 -9.42 0.45
N THR A 225 20.58 -9.47 0.41
CA THR A 225 19.70 -8.58 -0.38
C THR A 225 18.81 -7.74 0.53
N MET A 226 18.22 -8.36 1.55
CA MET A 226 17.32 -7.73 2.52
C MET A 226 18.07 -7.06 3.70
N GLN A 227 19.35 -7.35 3.91
CA GLN A 227 20.14 -6.88 5.07
C GLN A 227 19.55 -7.23 6.46
N GLY A 228 18.60 -8.17 6.53
CA GLY A 228 17.78 -8.44 7.72
C GLY A 228 16.52 -7.58 7.86
N ALA A 229 16.32 -6.56 7.00
CA ALA A 229 15.20 -5.61 7.05
C ALA A 229 13.96 -6.03 6.22
N GLY A 230 13.94 -7.24 5.65
CA GLY A 230 13.04 -7.55 4.53
C GLY A 230 13.34 -6.68 3.32
N ASP A 231 12.36 -6.47 2.43
CA ASP A 231 12.54 -5.56 1.28
C ASP A 231 12.24 -4.08 1.61
N PHE A 232 12.01 -3.78 2.91
CA PHE A 232 11.67 -2.46 3.43
C PHE A 232 12.54 -1.32 2.89
N LEU A 233 13.86 -1.52 2.89
CA LEU A 233 14.85 -0.53 2.46
C LEU A 233 14.74 -0.13 0.98
N TYR A 234 13.99 -0.87 0.16
CA TYR A 234 13.89 -0.69 -1.28
C TYR A 234 12.45 -0.43 -1.77
N PHE A 235 11.47 -1.22 -1.33
CA PHE A 235 10.07 -1.09 -1.80
C PHE A 235 9.18 -0.20 -0.93
N GLU A 236 9.53 0.02 0.34
CA GLU A 236 8.65 0.72 1.30
C GLU A 236 9.24 2.10 1.67
N MET A 237 10.52 2.11 2.06
CA MET A 237 11.20 3.26 2.65
C MET A 237 11.17 4.54 1.80
N PRO A 238 11.34 4.51 0.46
CA PRO A 238 11.28 5.74 -0.34
C PRO A 238 9.92 6.44 -0.28
N PHE A 239 8.82 5.67 -0.31
CA PHE A 239 7.48 6.25 -0.15
C PHE A 239 7.24 6.70 1.29
N LEU A 240 7.67 5.96 2.31
CA LEU A 240 7.60 6.39 3.71
C LEU A 240 8.26 7.77 3.91
N LEU A 241 9.49 7.93 3.42
CA LEU A 241 10.23 9.20 3.48
C LEU A 241 9.58 10.31 2.67
N PHE A 242 8.90 9.99 1.57
CA PHE A 242 8.15 10.95 0.76
C PHE A 242 6.85 11.39 1.46
N ALA A 243 6.08 10.44 1.97
CA ALA A 243 4.78 10.67 2.59
C ALA A 243 4.93 11.45 3.91
N GLU A 244 5.92 11.18 4.76
CA GLU A 244 6.16 11.98 5.97
C GLU A 244 6.59 13.43 5.66
N ARG A 245 7.25 13.69 4.52
CA ARG A 245 7.56 15.06 4.08
C ARG A 245 6.30 15.84 3.67
N SER A 246 5.20 15.17 3.36
CA SER A 246 3.94 15.82 2.97
C SER A 246 3.11 16.36 4.15
N GLY A 247 3.50 16.07 5.40
CA GLY A 247 2.83 16.60 6.61
C GLY A 247 1.44 16.03 6.91
N ARG A 248 1.00 15.02 6.13
CA ARG A 248 -0.35 14.43 6.22
C ARG A 248 -0.51 13.52 7.45
N PRO A 249 -1.76 13.31 7.93
CA PRO A 249 -2.04 12.31 8.95
C PRO A 249 -1.84 10.90 8.38
N LEU A 250 -0.65 10.33 8.57
CA LEU A 250 -0.36 8.94 8.20
C LEU A 250 -0.77 7.96 9.29
N GLY A 251 -1.16 6.76 8.88
CA GLY A 251 -1.26 5.55 9.70
C GLY A 251 -0.31 4.48 9.17
N TYR A 252 0.10 3.53 10.01
CA TYR A 252 1.07 2.50 9.67
C TYR A 252 0.58 1.13 10.15
N VAL A 253 0.63 0.13 9.28
CA VAL A 253 0.22 -1.25 9.54
C VAL A 253 1.08 -2.23 8.72
N THR A 254 0.96 -3.53 9.02
CA THR A 254 1.44 -4.62 8.16
C THR A 254 0.28 -5.33 7.48
N ASP A 255 0.54 -6.07 6.41
CA ASP A 255 -0.45 -6.97 5.79
C ASP A 255 -1.04 -8.02 6.78
N VAL A 256 -0.25 -8.49 7.75
CA VAL A 256 -0.69 -9.36 8.86
C VAL A 256 -1.72 -8.65 9.75
N ASP A 257 -1.63 -7.34 9.94
CA ASP A 257 -2.67 -6.56 10.63
C ASP A 257 -3.98 -6.56 9.81
N LEU A 258 -3.90 -6.33 8.50
CA LEU A 258 -5.06 -6.39 7.59
C LEU A 258 -5.72 -7.78 7.54
N HIS A 259 -4.97 -8.85 7.82
CA HIS A 259 -5.54 -10.19 7.99
C HIS A 259 -6.26 -10.36 9.33
N ALA A 260 -5.69 -9.81 10.41
CA ALA A 260 -6.07 -10.09 11.79
C ALA A 260 -7.22 -9.22 12.33
N ASP A 261 -7.35 -7.97 11.88
CA ASP A 261 -8.35 -7.02 12.38
C ASP A 261 -9.25 -6.47 11.25
N PRO A 262 -10.54 -6.85 11.21
CA PRO A 262 -11.49 -6.34 10.22
C PRO A 262 -11.88 -4.86 10.43
N HIS A 263 -11.58 -4.29 11.60
CA HIS A 263 -11.85 -2.88 11.94
C HIS A 263 -10.62 -1.96 11.75
N LEU A 264 -9.48 -2.50 11.32
CA LEU A 264 -8.21 -1.76 11.18
C LEU A 264 -8.34 -0.51 10.28
N LEU A 265 -9.27 -0.54 9.33
CA LEU A 265 -9.49 0.51 8.33
C LEU A 265 -10.69 1.42 8.64
N ASP A 266 -11.34 1.26 9.80
CA ASP A 266 -12.56 2.01 10.14
C ASP A 266 -12.31 3.53 10.14
N GLY A 267 -12.98 4.22 9.21
CA GLY A 267 -12.90 5.65 9.01
C GLY A 267 -11.61 6.16 8.35
N ALA A 268 -10.76 5.28 7.79
CA ALA A 268 -9.56 5.69 7.05
C ALA A 268 -9.91 6.62 5.86
N ALA A 269 -8.99 7.54 5.53
CA ALA A 269 -9.13 8.39 4.35
C ALA A 269 -8.62 7.67 3.09
N ALA A 270 -7.54 6.90 3.24
CA ALA A 270 -7.04 6.00 2.19
C ALA A 270 -6.24 4.82 2.75
N VAL A 271 -6.02 3.80 1.92
CA VAL A 271 -5.04 2.72 2.10
C VAL A 271 -4.06 2.75 0.93
N ILE A 272 -2.77 2.59 1.22
CA ILE A 272 -1.71 2.61 0.21
C ILE A 272 -0.77 1.43 0.42
N THR A 273 -0.63 0.59 -0.61
CA THR A 273 0.37 -0.48 -0.70
C THR A 273 1.54 -0.02 -1.58
N LEU A 274 2.75 -0.52 -1.30
CA LEU A 274 3.97 0.02 -1.87
C LEU A 274 4.58 -0.94 -2.92
N GLY A 275 5.91 -0.92 -3.10
CA GLY A 275 6.53 -1.28 -4.38
C GLY A 275 6.37 -2.72 -4.87
N HIS A 276 6.07 -3.68 -3.99
CA HIS A 276 5.80 -5.07 -4.36
C HIS A 276 4.98 -5.77 -3.27
N ASP A 277 3.70 -6.03 -3.54
CA ASP A 277 2.74 -6.56 -2.56
C ASP A 277 1.98 -7.78 -3.14
N GLU A 278 2.75 -8.84 -3.48
CA GLU A 278 2.28 -10.02 -4.24
C GLU A 278 1.33 -10.91 -3.41
N TYR A 279 1.51 -11.01 -2.07
CA TYR A 279 0.96 -12.08 -1.21
C TYR A 279 -0.24 -11.66 -0.36
N TRP A 280 -1.46 -12.05 -0.79
CA TRP A 280 -2.70 -11.60 -0.16
C TRP A 280 -3.60 -12.73 0.34
N SER A 281 -4.09 -12.61 1.57
CA SER A 281 -5.09 -13.52 2.14
C SER A 281 -6.53 -13.07 1.87
N ALA A 282 -7.49 -13.99 1.98
CA ALA A 282 -8.91 -13.70 1.84
C ALA A 282 -9.39 -12.57 2.77
N ASN A 283 -9.02 -12.60 4.05
CA ASN A 283 -9.35 -11.53 5.00
C ASN A 283 -8.82 -10.18 4.54
N MET A 284 -7.56 -10.10 4.11
CA MET A 284 -6.96 -8.84 3.66
C MET A 284 -7.71 -8.25 2.46
N ARG A 285 -8.00 -9.07 1.42
CA ARG A 285 -8.76 -8.59 0.24
C ARG A 285 -10.20 -8.23 0.59
N ASN A 286 -10.85 -8.99 1.47
CA ASN A 286 -12.21 -8.69 1.93
C ASN A 286 -12.25 -7.39 2.75
N ASN A 287 -11.31 -7.16 3.67
CA ASN A 287 -11.24 -5.97 4.52
C ASN A 287 -10.92 -4.69 3.72
N VAL A 288 -9.97 -4.76 2.78
CA VAL A 288 -9.66 -3.64 1.87
C VAL A 288 -10.81 -3.35 0.89
N THR A 289 -11.51 -4.39 0.43
CA THR A 289 -12.73 -4.24 -0.39
C THR A 289 -13.86 -3.58 0.42
N ALA A 290 -14.08 -4.01 1.65
CA ALA A 290 -15.09 -3.43 2.54
C ALA A 290 -14.80 -1.95 2.84
N ALA A 291 -13.54 -1.59 3.10
CA ALA A 291 -13.11 -0.21 3.27
C ALA A 291 -13.40 0.65 2.02
N ARG A 292 -13.02 0.18 0.82
CA ARG A 292 -13.37 0.83 -0.46
C ARG A 292 -14.86 1.05 -0.61
N ASP A 293 -15.65 0.03 -0.30
CA ASP A 293 -17.11 0.06 -0.45
C ASP A 293 -17.80 0.91 0.65
N GLN A 294 -17.06 1.36 1.68
CA GLN A 294 -17.44 2.42 2.64
C GLN A 294 -16.85 3.82 2.32
N GLY A 295 -16.10 3.98 1.23
CA GLY A 295 -15.59 5.28 0.75
C GLY A 295 -14.09 5.52 0.95
N VAL A 296 -13.35 4.57 1.53
CA VAL A 296 -11.89 4.68 1.72
C VAL A 296 -11.18 4.56 0.37
N ASN A 297 -10.33 5.52 0.01
CA ASN A 297 -9.58 5.46 -1.26
C ASN A 297 -8.48 4.39 -1.22
N LEU A 298 -8.13 3.78 -2.37
CA LEU A 298 -7.04 2.80 -2.46
C LEU A 298 -5.96 3.26 -3.45
N ALA A 299 -4.69 3.16 -3.09
CA ALA A 299 -3.58 3.27 -4.05
C ALA A 299 -2.66 2.05 -4.00
N PHE A 300 -2.37 1.50 -5.18
CA PHE A 300 -1.40 0.44 -5.39
C PHE A 300 -0.20 1.06 -6.12
N LEU A 301 0.95 1.17 -5.43
CA LEU A 301 2.13 1.88 -5.92
C LEU A 301 3.26 0.93 -6.37
N GLY A 302 2.93 -0.34 -6.58
CA GLY A 302 3.86 -1.39 -6.97
C GLY A 302 3.55 -1.96 -8.35
N GLY A 303 3.93 -3.22 -8.54
CA GLY A 303 3.50 -4.06 -9.65
C GLY A 303 3.45 -5.51 -9.18
N ASN A 304 2.55 -6.32 -9.77
CA ASN A 304 2.28 -7.72 -9.37
C ASN A 304 1.53 -7.86 -8.03
N GLU A 305 0.79 -6.82 -7.61
CA GLU A 305 0.05 -6.82 -6.35
C GLU A 305 -1.18 -7.74 -6.37
N MET A 306 -1.54 -8.30 -5.20
CA MET A 306 -2.68 -9.22 -5.02
C MET A 306 -2.67 -10.44 -5.98
N TYR A 307 -1.52 -10.90 -6.45
CA TYR A 307 -1.43 -12.02 -7.39
C TYR A 307 -1.51 -13.40 -6.69
N ARG A 308 -0.90 -13.55 -5.51
CA ARG A 308 -0.83 -14.81 -4.75
C ARG A 308 -1.91 -14.88 -3.69
N HIS A 309 -2.65 -15.99 -3.66
CA HIS A 309 -3.51 -16.30 -2.52
C HIS A 309 -2.70 -16.99 -1.44
N ILE A 310 -2.68 -16.40 -0.24
CA ILE A 310 -2.11 -17.03 0.96
C ILE A 310 -3.17 -17.29 2.01
N ARG A 311 -2.84 -18.19 2.94
CA ARG A 311 -3.54 -18.37 4.21
C ARG A 311 -2.52 -18.44 5.34
N PHE A 312 -2.93 -18.06 6.54
CA PHE A 312 -2.07 -18.11 7.71
C PHE A 312 -2.31 -19.38 8.54
N GLU A 313 -1.25 -19.87 9.18
CA GLU A 313 -1.24 -20.90 10.22
C GLU A 313 -0.53 -20.33 11.46
N ASP A 314 -0.90 -20.82 12.65
CA ASP A 314 -0.24 -20.46 13.91
C ASP A 314 1.12 -21.16 14.06
N SER A 315 1.99 -20.61 14.91
CA SER A 315 3.22 -21.26 15.36
C SER A 315 3.30 -21.34 16.90
N PRO A 316 4.30 -22.05 17.46
CA PRO A 316 4.57 -22.03 18.91
C PRO A 316 4.93 -20.65 19.48
N VAL A 317 5.22 -19.65 18.64
CA VAL A 317 5.51 -18.26 19.04
C VAL A 317 4.22 -17.41 19.11
N GLY A 318 3.25 -17.67 18.23
CA GLY A 318 1.98 -16.94 18.22
C GLY A 318 1.10 -17.18 17.00
N ALA A 319 0.00 -16.43 16.93
CA ALA A 319 -0.95 -16.52 15.82
C ALA A 319 -0.42 -15.86 14.54
N ASN A 320 -0.86 -16.35 13.38
CA ASN A 320 -0.48 -15.86 12.05
C ASN A 320 1.03 -15.85 11.76
N ARG A 321 1.80 -16.74 12.41
CA ARG A 321 3.27 -16.81 12.32
C ARG A 321 3.79 -17.72 11.20
N VAL A 322 2.90 -18.36 10.44
CA VAL A 322 3.22 -19.16 9.26
C VAL A 322 2.34 -18.70 8.09
N GLU A 323 2.97 -18.28 7.01
CA GLU A 323 2.36 -17.97 5.72
C GLU A 323 2.38 -19.23 4.85
N VAL A 324 1.25 -19.57 4.23
CA VAL A 324 1.10 -20.82 3.44
C VAL A 324 0.69 -20.49 2.01
N ASP A 325 1.41 -21.09 1.06
CA ASP A 325 1.20 -20.94 -0.39
C ASP A 325 1.66 -22.20 -1.16
N TYR A 326 0.69 -22.95 -1.66
CA TYR A 326 0.92 -24.12 -2.49
C TYR A 326 1.13 -23.80 -3.97
N LYS A 327 0.85 -22.58 -4.45
CA LYS A 327 0.86 -22.14 -5.86
C LYS A 327 0.11 -23.11 -6.80
N SER A 328 -0.87 -23.85 -6.27
CA SER A 328 -1.57 -24.94 -6.94
C SER A 328 -2.77 -25.42 -6.11
N PHE A 329 -3.95 -25.47 -6.73
CA PHE A 329 -5.16 -25.99 -6.10
C PHE A 329 -5.02 -27.49 -5.76
N ASP A 330 -4.58 -28.30 -6.72
CA ASP A 330 -4.53 -29.76 -6.57
C ASP A 330 -3.47 -30.26 -5.56
N GLU A 331 -2.43 -29.45 -5.29
CA GLU A 331 -1.44 -29.75 -4.26
C GLU A 331 -1.86 -29.32 -2.84
N ASP A 332 -2.65 -28.24 -2.69
CA ASP A 332 -3.06 -27.73 -1.38
C ASP A 332 -4.06 -28.69 -0.70
N PRO A 333 -3.79 -29.19 0.52
CA PRO A 333 -4.77 -29.95 1.28
C PRO A 333 -6.11 -29.22 1.49
N ALA A 334 -6.12 -27.89 1.49
CA ALA A 334 -7.33 -27.07 1.63
C ALA A 334 -8.34 -27.30 0.47
N SER A 335 -7.88 -27.66 -0.73
CA SER A 335 -8.75 -27.96 -1.90
C SER A 335 -9.81 -29.03 -1.64
N ARG A 336 -9.60 -29.89 -0.62
CA ARG A 336 -10.45 -31.03 -0.28
C ARG A 336 -11.37 -30.78 0.91
N THR A 337 -11.19 -29.68 1.63
CA THR A 337 -11.89 -29.36 2.88
C THR A 337 -12.48 -27.97 2.89
N HIS A 338 -11.69 -26.97 2.48
CA HIS A 338 -12.06 -25.56 2.38
C HIS A 338 -11.55 -25.01 1.04
N PRO A 339 -12.17 -25.38 -0.11
CA PRO A 339 -11.63 -25.09 -1.44
C PRO A 339 -11.57 -23.61 -1.82
N LEU A 340 -12.18 -22.71 -1.03
CA LEU A 340 -12.02 -21.26 -1.21
C LEU A 340 -10.69 -20.74 -0.68
N ASP A 341 -10.12 -21.43 0.32
CA ASP A 341 -8.86 -21.15 1.03
C ASP A 341 -7.64 -21.77 0.32
N ALA A 342 -7.86 -22.54 -0.75
CA ALA A 342 -6.78 -23.15 -1.52
C ALA A 342 -5.92 -22.08 -2.21
N THR A 343 -4.60 -22.30 -2.15
CA THR A 343 -3.57 -21.28 -2.43
C THR A 343 -2.96 -21.41 -3.83
N GLN A 344 -3.80 -21.41 -4.87
CA GLN A 344 -3.41 -21.05 -6.24
C GLN A 344 -3.33 -19.52 -6.42
N GLU A 345 -2.87 -19.01 -7.56
CA GLU A 345 -2.97 -17.56 -7.83
C GLU A 345 -4.43 -17.07 -7.75
N TRP A 346 -4.64 -15.83 -7.33
CA TRP A 346 -5.98 -15.26 -7.18
C TRP A 346 -6.82 -15.33 -8.46
N ARG A 347 -6.16 -15.20 -9.62
CA ARG A 347 -6.74 -15.31 -10.96
C ARG A 347 -6.99 -16.74 -11.47
N SER A 348 -6.51 -17.77 -10.76
CA SER A 348 -6.51 -19.16 -11.24
C SER A 348 -7.80 -19.92 -10.91
N SER A 349 -8.18 -20.84 -11.78
CA SER A 349 -9.26 -21.83 -11.55
C SER A 349 -9.01 -22.66 -10.28
N PRO A 350 -10.06 -23.15 -9.59
CA PRO A 350 -11.46 -23.21 -10.01
C PRO A 350 -12.32 -21.99 -9.63
N ASN A 351 -11.81 -21.05 -8.81
CA ASN A 351 -12.53 -19.83 -8.43
C ASN A 351 -11.70 -18.58 -8.75
N PRO A 352 -11.65 -18.15 -10.03
CA PRO A 352 -10.82 -17.04 -10.47
C PRO A 352 -11.41 -15.70 -9.99
N ARG A 353 -10.64 -15.02 -9.15
CA ARG A 353 -10.93 -13.73 -8.51
C ARG A 353 -9.74 -12.78 -8.78
N PRO A 354 -9.44 -12.47 -10.06
CA PRO A 354 -8.20 -11.79 -10.46
C PRO A 354 -8.01 -10.44 -9.76
N GLU A 355 -6.78 -9.96 -9.67
CA GLU A 355 -6.44 -8.70 -9.02
C GLU A 355 -7.14 -7.48 -9.66
N SER A 356 -7.47 -7.56 -10.96
CA SER A 356 -8.21 -6.53 -11.73
C SER A 356 -9.53 -6.10 -11.09
N VAL A 357 -10.21 -6.97 -10.33
CA VAL A 357 -11.48 -6.63 -9.63
C VAL A 357 -11.31 -5.61 -8.50
N ILE A 358 -10.07 -5.41 -8.03
CA ILE A 358 -9.71 -4.39 -7.03
C ILE A 358 -8.78 -3.33 -7.64
N LEU A 359 -7.76 -3.71 -8.41
CA LEU A 359 -6.73 -2.79 -8.93
C LEU A 359 -7.15 -2.04 -10.22
N GLY A 360 -8.06 -2.62 -11.01
CA GLY A 360 -8.43 -2.13 -12.34
C GLY A 360 -7.45 -2.51 -13.47
N ASN A 361 -6.23 -2.94 -13.13
CA ASN A 361 -5.26 -3.53 -14.05
C ASN A 361 -4.86 -4.94 -13.60
N TYR A 362 -4.22 -5.70 -14.49
CA TYR A 362 -3.94 -7.14 -14.38
C TYR A 362 -2.47 -7.41 -14.72
N TYR A 363 -1.73 -8.09 -13.84
CA TYR A 363 -0.28 -8.30 -13.97
C TYR A 363 0.06 -9.26 -15.13
N GLN A 364 1.00 -8.85 -15.97
CA GLN A 364 1.30 -9.51 -17.24
C GLN A 364 2.61 -10.33 -17.22
N CYS A 365 3.76 -9.70 -16.97
CA CYS A 365 5.07 -10.31 -17.23
C CYS A 365 6.25 -9.61 -16.52
N ASN A 366 7.31 -10.39 -16.27
CA ASN A 366 8.61 -9.95 -15.79
C ASN A 366 9.76 -10.68 -16.55
N PRO A 367 11.01 -10.21 -16.48
CA PRO A 367 11.39 -8.83 -16.18
C PRO A 367 11.08 -7.92 -17.38
N VAL A 368 10.77 -6.65 -17.12
CA VAL A 368 10.57 -5.62 -18.15
C VAL A 368 11.36 -4.35 -17.86
N THR A 369 11.58 -3.54 -18.89
CA THR A 369 12.13 -2.18 -18.80
C THR A 369 11.55 -1.36 -19.94
N ALA A 370 10.78 -0.32 -19.65
CA ALA A 370 10.22 0.59 -20.65
C ALA A 370 10.03 2.01 -20.10
N ASP A 371 9.85 2.97 -21.00
CA ASP A 371 9.40 4.32 -20.64
C ASP A 371 7.91 4.26 -20.29
N MET A 372 7.49 4.94 -19.23
CA MET A 372 6.06 5.16 -18.96
C MET A 372 5.55 6.28 -19.87
N VAL A 373 4.38 6.12 -20.50
CA VAL A 373 3.89 7.05 -21.54
C VAL A 373 2.51 7.59 -21.19
N VAL A 374 2.37 8.92 -21.11
CA VAL A 374 1.11 9.59 -20.73
C VAL A 374 0.01 9.41 -21.79
N SER A 375 -1.18 8.98 -21.37
CA SER A 375 -2.37 8.77 -22.23
C SER A 375 -3.57 9.65 -21.89
N ASP A 376 -3.55 10.33 -20.73
CA ASP A 376 -4.54 11.34 -20.37
C ASP A 376 -3.94 12.49 -19.56
N ALA A 377 -3.21 13.41 -20.22
CA ALA A 377 -2.62 14.56 -19.54
C ALA A 377 -3.67 15.56 -18.99
N LYS A 378 -4.97 15.34 -19.24
CA LYS A 378 -6.08 16.19 -18.77
C LYS A 378 -6.83 15.60 -17.58
N ASN A 379 -6.54 14.36 -17.18
CA ASN A 379 -7.05 13.82 -15.94
C ASN A 379 -6.56 14.70 -14.76
N TRP A 380 -7.41 14.88 -13.75
CA TRP A 380 -7.16 15.72 -12.58
C TRP A 380 -5.82 15.43 -11.89
N LEU A 381 -5.35 14.18 -11.92
CA LEU A 381 -4.10 13.74 -11.29
C LEU A 381 -2.85 14.18 -12.08
N LEU A 382 -2.99 14.43 -13.39
CA LEU A 382 -1.90 14.71 -14.33
C LEU A 382 -1.87 16.17 -14.85
N ASP A 383 -3.01 16.86 -14.86
CA ASP A 383 -3.15 18.19 -15.49
C ASP A 383 -2.14 19.22 -14.95
N GLY A 384 -1.50 19.94 -15.87
CA GLY A 384 -0.43 20.90 -15.58
C GLY A 384 0.91 20.31 -15.09
N ILE A 385 1.03 18.98 -14.89
CA ILE A 385 2.29 18.32 -14.51
C ILE A 385 3.03 17.77 -15.74
N VAL A 386 2.28 17.19 -16.68
CA VAL A 386 2.78 16.45 -17.85
C VAL A 386 2.03 16.84 -19.14
N ALA A 387 2.52 16.38 -20.29
CA ALA A 387 1.87 16.54 -21.60
C ALA A 387 1.47 15.19 -22.22
N ASP A 388 0.47 15.19 -23.11
CA ASP A 388 0.00 13.97 -23.81
C ASP A 388 1.14 13.31 -24.61
N ARG A 389 1.33 12.00 -24.39
CA ARG A 389 2.44 11.19 -24.93
C ARG A 389 3.84 11.60 -24.45
N GLN A 390 3.95 12.40 -23.38
CA GLN A 390 5.23 12.56 -22.68
C GLN A 390 5.71 11.21 -22.16
N LYS A 391 7.03 10.99 -22.26
CA LYS A 391 7.71 9.80 -21.76
C LYS A 391 8.40 10.10 -20.43
N LEU A 392 8.28 9.18 -19.48
CA LEU A 392 9.07 9.15 -18.24
C LEU A 392 10.06 7.98 -18.37
N PRO A 393 11.35 8.24 -18.68
CA PRO A 393 12.28 7.19 -19.08
C PRO A 393 12.48 6.11 -18.03
N GLY A 394 12.42 4.85 -18.45
CA GLY A 394 12.68 3.70 -17.58
C GLY A 394 11.74 3.53 -16.38
N MET A 395 10.55 4.16 -16.37
CA MET A 395 9.60 4.08 -15.25
C MET A 395 8.74 2.81 -15.21
N VAL A 396 8.77 1.95 -16.24
CA VAL A 396 8.04 0.68 -16.26
C VAL A 396 9.00 -0.49 -16.03
N GLY A 397 8.87 -1.14 -14.87
CA GLY A 397 9.54 -2.36 -14.46
C GLY A 397 9.50 -2.55 -12.92
N ASN A 398 10.14 -3.57 -12.37
CA ASN A 398 10.63 -4.76 -13.08
C ASN A 398 9.45 -5.62 -13.60
N GLU A 399 8.27 -5.40 -13.03
CA GLU A 399 7.01 -6.06 -13.32
C GLU A 399 5.96 -5.01 -13.72
N TYR A 400 4.95 -5.41 -14.48
CA TYR A 400 3.91 -4.49 -14.95
C TYR A 400 2.53 -5.13 -15.09
N ALA A 401 1.50 -4.29 -14.95
CA ALA A 401 0.11 -4.60 -15.20
C ALA A 401 -0.45 -3.84 -16.42
N GLN A 402 -1.50 -4.38 -17.02
CA GLN A 402 -2.23 -3.78 -18.14
C GLN A 402 -3.72 -3.72 -17.80
N ILE A 403 -4.47 -2.75 -18.32
CA ILE A 403 -5.93 -2.82 -18.32
C ILE A 403 -6.32 -3.89 -19.34
N ASP A 404 -6.92 -4.97 -18.83
CA ASP A 404 -7.33 -6.13 -19.60
C ASP A 404 -8.85 -6.27 -19.50
N LEU A 405 -9.50 -6.47 -20.65
CA LEU A 405 -10.96 -6.53 -20.80
C LEU A 405 -11.47 -7.94 -21.13
N ASP A 406 -10.57 -8.91 -21.29
CA ASP A 406 -10.93 -10.35 -21.35
C ASP A 406 -11.11 -10.92 -19.92
N VAL A 407 -10.76 -10.16 -18.88
CA VAL A 407 -10.98 -10.47 -17.45
C VAL A 407 -11.96 -9.46 -16.80
N PRO A 408 -12.59 -9.79 -15.66
CA PRO A 408 -13.47 -8.85 -14.95
C PRO A 408 -12.72 -7.61 -14.44
N THR A 409 -13.10 -6.44 -14.97
CA THR A 409 -12.42 -5.15 -14.73
C THR A 409 -13.46 -4.04 -14.46
N PRO A 410 -13.28 -3.20 -13.41
CA PRO A 410 -14.13 -2.05 -13.11
C PRO A 410 -14.28 -1.05 -14.27
N ARG A 411 -15.45 -0.41 -14.38
CA ARG A 411 -15.78 0.68 -15.32
C ARG A 411 -16.76 1.66 -14.65
N PRO A 412 -16.67 3.00 -14.83
CA PRO A 412 -15.71 3.72 -15.66
C PRO A 412 -14.29 3.63 -15.12
N ILE A 413 -13.32 3.50 -16.03
CA ILE A 413 -11.90 3.43 -15.70
C ILE A 413 -11.10 4.23 -16.74
N GLU A 414 -10.03 4.87 -16.28
CA GLU A 414 -9.12 5.68 -17.07
C GLU A 414 -7.73 5.03 -17.10
N ALA A 415 -7.19 4.86 -18.31
CA ALA A 415 -5.77 4.65 -18.53
C ALA A 415 -5.08 6.03 -18.50
N LEU A 416 -4.37 6.32 -17.41
CA LEU A 416 -3.65 7.61 -17.22
C LEU A 416 -2.30 7.60 -17.94
N PHE A 417 -1.66 6.43 -17.94
CA PHE A 417 -0.51 6.08 -18.75
C PHE A 417 -0.81 4.79 -19.51
N HIS A 418 -0.32 4.68 -20.75
CA HIS A 418 -0.52 3.53 -21.65
C HIS A 418 0.77 3.30 -22.45
N SER A 419 1.59 2.36 -21.98
CA SER A 419 3.04 2.36 -22.25
C SER A 419 3.45 1.17 -23.12
N PRO A 420 3.71 1.34 -24.44
CA PRO A 420 4.04 0.23 -25.34
C PRO A 420 5.41 -0.37 -25.01
N LEU A 421 5.45 -1.70 -24.89
CA LEU A 421 6.61 -2.44 -24.42
C LEU A 421 6.76 -3.82 -25.09
N THR A 422 7.82 -4.54 -24.73
CA THR A 422 7.99 -5.96 -25.06
C THR A 422 8.56 -6.71 -23.87
N CYS A 423 7.87 -7.74 -23.39
CA CYS A 423 8.31 -8.59 -22.28
C CYS A 423 8.37 -10.05 -22.76
N GLN A 424 9.49 -10.73 -22.51
CA GLN A 424 9.79 -12.09 -23.01
C GLN A 424 9.46 -12.31 -24.50
N GLY A 425 9.67 -11.29 -25.35
CA GLY A 425 9.40 -11.34 -26.79
C GLY A 425 7.92 -11.13 -27.19
N LYS A 426 7.00 -10.94 -26.23
CA LYS A 426 5.61 -10.54 -26.50
C LYS A 426 5.47 -9.02 -26.41
N THR A 427 4.86 -8.40 -27.42
CA THR A 427 4.46 -6.99 -27.40
C THR A 427 3.19 -6.81 -26.58
N GLY A 428 3.12 -5.74 -25.78
CA GLY A 428 1.94 -5.39 -24.97
C GLY A 428 2.07 -3.97 -24.42
N PHE A 429 1.25 -3.63 -23.43
CA PHE A 429 1.25 -2.32 -22.79
C PHE A 429 1.36 -2.43 -21.26
N ALA A 430 1.93 -1.41 -20.61
CA ALA A 430 1.80 -1.19 -19.18
C ALA A 430 0.91 0.02 -18.91
N ASP A 431 -0.12 -0.18 -18.08
CA ASP A 431 -1.18 0.78 -17.86
C ASP A 431 -1.33 1.11 -16.38
N ALA A 432 -1.28 2.40 -16.06
CA ALA A 432 -1.67 2.92 -14.76
C ALA A 432 -3.16 3.28 -14.79
N SER A 433 -3.96 2.66 -13.93
CA SER A 433 -5.42 2.74 -13.90
C SER A 433 -5.93 3.72 -12.84
N TYR A 434 -7.04 4.38 -13.15
CA TYR A 434 -7.84 5.13 -12.19
C TYR A 434 -9.33 4.80 -12.36
N TYR A 435 -10.02 4.37 -11.30
CA TYR A 435 -11.48 4.19 -11.30
C TYR A 435 -12.12 4.70 -10.01
N THR A 436 -13.45 4.87 -10.03
CA THR A 436 -14.23 5.36 -8.88
C THR A 436 -15.47 4.50 -8.66
N THR A 437 -15.87 4.34 -7.39
CA THR A 437 -16.94 3.45 -6.95
C THR A 437 -18.20 4.20 -6.49
N PRO A 438 -19.37 3.53 -6.36
CA PRO A 438 -20.60 4.16 -5.86
C PRO A 438 -20.53 4.70 -4.41
N SER A 439 -19.55 4.28 -3.61
CA SER A 439 -19.27 4.83 -2.26
C SER A 439 -18.56 6.19 -2.30
N GLY A 440 -18.09 6.62 -3.47
CA GLY A 440 -17.23 7.78 -3.66
C GLY A 440 -15.73 7.47 -3.52
N ALA A 441 -15.32 6.25 -3.15
CA ALA A 441 -13.91 5.89 -3.12
C ALA A 441 -13.31 5.93 -4.53
N ALA A 442 -12.13 6.52 -4.66
CA ALA A 442 -11.26 6.36 -5.82
C ALA A 442 -10.27 5.21 -5.60
N VAL A 443 -9.87 4.58 -6.70
CA VAL A 443 -8.78 3.60 -6.72
C VAL A 443 -7.80 3.94 -7.83
N PHE A 444 -6.52 4.00 -7.47
CA PHE A 444 -5.39 4.21 -8.38
C PHE A 444 -4.45 3.01 -8.32
N SER A 445 -3.97 2.54 -9.46
CA SER A 445 -2.86 1.58 -9.55
C SER A 445 -1.82 2.09 -10.52
N THR A 446 -0.56 2.15 -10.09
CA THR A 446 0.57 2.53 -10.95
C THR A 446 0.88 1.45 -11.98
N GLY A 447 0.50 0.20 -11.68
CA GLY A 447 0.75 -0.95 -12.51
C GLY A 447 2.23 -1.23 -12.77
N THR A 448 3.15 -0.72 -11.93
CA THR A 448 4.59 -0.99 -12.05
C THR A 448 5.41 -0.65 -10.79
N GLN A 449 6.29 -1.56 -10.40
CA GLN A 449 7.08 -1.51 -9.15
C GLN A 449 7.99 -0.27 -9.04
N TRP A 450 8.44 0.26 -10.17
CA TRP A 450 9.38 1.38 -10.22
C TRP A 450 8.76 2.75 -9.95
N TRP A 451 7.45 2.84 -9.65
CA TRP A 451 6.86 4.08 -9.11
C TRP A 451 7.60 4.54 -7.85
N ILE A 452 7.90 3.62 -6.92
CA ILE A 452 8.70 3.88 -5.71
C ILE A 452 10.11 4.39 -6.06
N CYS A 453 10.72 3.85 -7.11
CA CYS A 453 12.01 4.33 -7.63
C CYS A 453 11.94 5.69 -8.35
N GLY A 454 10.76 6.15 -8.75
CA GLY A 454 10.50 7.52 -9.19
C GLY A 454 10.30 8.50 -8.03
N LEU A 455 10.19 8.02 -6.78
CA LEU A 455 10.20 8.86 -5.57
C LEU A 455 11.60 8.97 -4.96
N ASP A 456 12.53 8.08 -5.31
CA ASP A 456 13.91 8.06 -4.80
C ASP A 456 14.91 8.68 -5.79
N PRO A 457 15.48 9.88 -5.51
CA PRO A 457 16.59 10.42 -6.31
C PRO A 457 17.90 9.63 -6.17
N GLY A 458 17.98 8.67 -5.23
CA GLY A 458 19.07 7.71 -5.07
C GLY A 458 18.85 6.37 -5.80
N CYS A 459 17.70 6.12 -6.42
CA CYS A 459 17.41 4.80 -6.99
C CYS A 459 18.32 4.48 -8.19
N THR A 460 18.89 3.27 -8.19
CA THR A 460 19.90 2.82 -9.15
C THR A 460 19.33 2.23 -10.45
N LYS A 461 18.00 2.26 -10.64
CA LYS A 461 17.37 1.77 -11.89
C LYS A 461 17.53 2.82 -13.00
N PRO A 462 17.97 2.45 -14.22
CA PRO A 462 18.19 3.42 -15.29
C PRO A 462 16.92 4.22 -15.64
N GLY A 463 17.03 5.55 -15.58
CA GLY A 463 15.94 6.48 -15.93
C GLY A 463 15.09 6.96 -14.75
N THR A 464 14.79 6.10 -13.77
CA THR A 464 13.83 6.44 -12.69
C THR A 464 14.27 7.63 -11.85
N ALA A 465 15.55 7.69 -11.47
CA ALA A 465 16.14 8.77 -10.69
C ALA A 465 16.50 10.03 -11.52
N ALA A 466 16.06 10.14 -12.78
CA ALA A 466 16.27 11.35 -13.57
C ALA A 466 15.53 12.54 -12.93
N PRO A 467 16.14 13.73 -12.76
CA PRO A 467 15.53 14.83 -11.99
C PRO A 467 14.15 15.29 -12.49
N GLU A 468 13.87 15.17 -13.80
CA GLU A 468 12.53 15.46 -14.34
C GLU A 468 11.52 14.37 -13.96
N VAL A 469 11.90 13.09 -14.01
CA VAL A 469 11.05 11.96 -13.61
C VAL A 469 10.72 12.06 -12.12
N VAL A 470 11.74 12.26 -11.27
CA VAL A 470 11.54 12.41 -9.81
C VAL A 470 10.62 13.59 -9.51
N ARG A 471 10.79 14.73 -10.20
CA ARG A 471 9.88 15.90 -10.08
C ARG A 471 8.43 15.55 -10.46
N ILE A 472 8.23 14.82 -11.56
CA ILE A 472 6.89 14.49 -12.07
C ILE A 472 6.20 13.46 -11.16
N ILE A 473 6.86 12.36 -10.83
CA ILE A 473 6.31 11.30 -9.97
C ILE A 473 6.05 11.83 -8.56
N SER A 474 6.94 12.69 -8.03
CA SER A 474 6.69 13.43 -6.79
C SER A 474 5.46 14.33 -6.89
N ALA A 475 5.32 15.15 -7.94
CA ALA A 475 4.18 16.06 -8.08
C ALA A 475 2.84 15.31 -8.21
N ILE A 476 2.82 14.20 -8.95
CA ILE A 476 1.63 13.34 -9.10
C ILE A 476 1.29 12.70 -7.75
N THR A 477 2.27 12.09 -7.07
CA THR A 477 2.04 11.42 -5.79
C THR A 477 1.64 12.42 -4.70
N THR A 478 2.18 13.65 -4.70
CA THR A 478 1.72 14.73 -3.81
C THR A 478 0.23 14.98 -4.01
N ARG A 479 -0.21 15.19 -5.26
CA ARG A 479 -1.61 15.49 -5.61
C ARG A 479 -2.56 14.32 -5.32
N LEU A 480 -2.11 13.08 -5.53
CA LEU A 480 -2.85 11.88 -5.12
C LEU A 480 -3.14 11.92 -3.61
N LEU A 481 -2.09 12.15 -2.80
CA LEU A 481 -2.20 12.22 -1.35
C LEU A 481 -2.98 13.45 -0.86
N ASP A 482 -3.04 14.56 -1.62
CA ASP A 482 -3.93 15.70 -1.34
C ASP A 482 -5.40 15.31 -1.45
N ALA A 483 -5.80 14.75 -2.60
CA ALA A 483 -7.18 14.32 -2.81
C ALA A 483 -7.58 13.21 -1.84
N TYR A 484 -6.67 12.26 -1.56
CA TYR A 484 -6.95 11.12 -0.69
C TYR A 484 -7.02 11.50 0.79
N ALA A 485 -6.30 12.53 1.25
CA ALA A 485 -6.44 13.08 2.61
C ALA A 485 -7.75 13.87 2.80
N ALA A 486 -8.33 14.42 1.72
CA ALA A 486 -9.53 15.25 1.78
C ALA A 486 -10.85 14.47 1.95
N GLY A 487 -10.84 13.16 1.70
CA GLY A 487 -12.02 12.29 1.76
C GLY A 487 -12.17 11.41 0.50
N PRO A 488 -13.35 10.83 0.24
CA PRO A 488 -13.58 9.96 -0.92
C PRO A 488 -13.37 10.72 -2.24
N ALA A 489 -12.22 10.52 -2.89
CA ALA A 489 -11.74 11.37 -3.97
C ALA A 489 -12.53 11.18 -5.26
N GLY A 490 -13.25 10.06 -5.41
CA GLY A 490 -14.19 9.84 -6.51
C GLY A 490 -15.46 10.71 -6.44
N ALA A 491 -15.75 11.33 -5.29
CA ALA A 491 -16.84 12.30 -5.18
C ALA A 491 -16.47 13.68 -5.79
N THR A 492 -15.20 14.08 -5.74
CA THR A 492 -14.70 15.33 -6.36
C THR A 492 -14.06 15.09 -7.74
N HIS A 493 -13.56 13.89 -7.99
CA HIS A 493 -12.86 13.48 -9.21
C HIS A 493 -13.42 12.14 -9.75
N PRO A 494 -14.70 12.07 -10.14
CA PRO A 494 -15.31 10.87 -10.70
C PRO A 494 -14.59 10.43 -11.98
N ALA A 495 -14.33 9.12 -12.13
CA ALA A 495 -13.60 8.59 -13.29
C ALA A 495 -14.43 8.70 -14.58
N VAL A 496 -13.79 9.14 -15.66
CA VAL A 496 -14.42 9.36 -16.99
C VAL A 496 -13.85 8.40 -18.01
N ASP A 497 -14.60 7.33 -18.31
CA ASP A 497 -14.13 6.19 -19.11
C ASP A 497 -13.42 6.59 -20.41
N ASN A 498 -12.11 6.37 -20.47
CA ASN A 498 -11.26 6.86 -21.58
C ASN A 498 -10.75 5.75 -22.51
N LEU A 499 -11.09 4.48 -22.26
CA LEU A 499 -10.42 3.33 -22.89
C LEU A 499 -10.51 3.30 -24.41
N VAL A 500 -11.66 3.69 -24.97
CA VAL A 500 -11.89 3.81 -26.42
C VAL A 500 -11.05 4.92 -27.05
N ARG A 501 -10.79 6.00 -26.30
CA ARG A 501 -10.01 7.17 -26.73
C ARG A 501 -8.50 6.88 -26.66
N VAL A 502 -8.07 6.08 -25.69
CA VAL A 502 -6.68 5.63 -25.52
C VAL A 502 -6.34 4.49 -26.50
N GLY A 503 -7.31 3.64 -26.83
CA GLY A 503 -7.16 2.54 -27.79
C GLY A 503 -6.91 1.17 -27.15
N ILE A 504 -7.36 0.97 -25.90
CA ILE A 504 -7.20 -0.30 -25.17
C ILE A 504 -7.87 -1.45 -25.95
N PRO A 505 -7.21 -2.62 -26.10
CA PRO A 505 -7.79 -3.79 -26.76
C PRO A 505 -9.16 -4.18 -26.19
N GLY A 506 -10.13 -4.49 -27.07
CA GLY A 506 -11.51 -4.83 -26.68
C GLY A 506 -12.38 -3.66 -26.21
N ALA A 507 -11.84 -2.43 -26.10
CA ALA A 507 -12.59 -1.30 -25.56
C ALA A 507 -13.79 -0.91 -26.45
N THR A 508 -14.95 -0.81 -25.81
CA THR A 508 -16.20 -0.30 -26.39
C THR A 508 -16.78 0.82 -25.50
N PRO A 509 -17.61 1.72 -26.05
CA PRO A 509 -18.19 2.82 -25.29
C PRO A 509 -19.02 2.32 -24.12
N LEU A 510 -18.76 2.85 -22.91
CA LEU A 510 -19.43 2.40 -21.71
C LEU A 510 -20.91 2.81 -21.70
N THR A 511 -21.81 1.85 -21.52
CA THR A 511 -23.27 2.05 -21.49
C THR A 511 -23.85 2.07 -20.07
N ALA A 512 -23.20 1.40 -19.12
CA ALA A 512 -23.51 1.41 -17.70
C ALA A 512 -22.23 1.10 -16.88
N PRO A 513 -22.08 1.59 -15.64
CA PRO A 513 -20.97 1.22 -14.77
C PRO A 513 -20.91 -0.30 -14.50
N ILE A 514 -19.70 -0.81 -14.29
CA ILE A 514 -19.40 -2.20 -13.97
C ILE A 514 -18.49 -2.20 -12.75
N LEU A 515 -18.89 -2.87 -11.67
CA LEU A 515 -18.01 -3.13 -10.52
C LEU A 515 -18.03 -4.65 -10.26
N PRO A 516 -16.98 -5.39 -10.65
CA PRO A 516 -16.89 -6.82 -10.39
C PRO A 516 -16.93 -7.15 -8.90
N ALA A 517 -17.48 -8.31 -8.56
CA ALA A 517 -17.41 -8.81 -7.18
C ALA A 517 -15.96 -9.14 -6.82
N ALA A 518 -15.43 -8.44 -5.82
CA ALA A 518 -14.05 -8.60 -5.35
C ALA A 518 -13.90 -9.55 -4.15
N LEU A 519 -15.02 -9.88 -3.49
CA LEU A 519 -15.03 -10.67 -2.26
C LEU A 519 -14.83 -12.16 -2.51
N VAL A 520 -14.16 -12.83 -1.57
CA VAL A 520 -14.33 -14.27 -1.37
C VAL A 520 -15.66 -14.51 -0.65
N PRO A 521 -16.52 -15.43 -1.11
CA PRO A 521 -17.69 -15.84 -0.34
C PRO A 521 -17.28 -16.42 1.02
N ASN A 522 -17.90 -15.95 2.10
CA ASN A 522 -17.77 -16.51 3.45
C ASN A 522 -18.51 -17.86 3.59
#